data_AF-A0AAJ6VWQ6-F1
#
_entry.id   AF-A0AAJ6VWQ6-F1
#
_cell.length_a   1.000
_cell.length_b   1.000
_cell.length_c   1.000
_cell.angle_alpha   90.00
_cell.angle_beta   90.00
_cell.angle_gamma   90.00
#
_symmetry.space_group_name_H-M   'P 1'
#
loop_
_entity.id
_entity.type
_entity.pdbx_description
1 polymer ?
#
loop_
_entity_poly.entity_id
_entity_poly.type
_entity_poly.pdbx_seq_one_letter_code
_entity_poly.pdbx_strand_id
1 'polypeptide(L)'
;MAPAERSRRTPRRPKNLATRDENEHDSTNTGHGSEEEFLSSASTVSPGVELEDSDQTEVESCASFASGQRPAAASRAAPDCSWFDFDKKLLRNIGFPGDESIRPQSSYLGDPQNLRPAQVYRDFFDKDLVRMIVAETNRNAKNYIDANTIGRSSRAQRWEDTSSDEIEKFFGIVLYMGLVPYPSIPDYWSTNDLYGNRIVATTMSRNRFQLLLRFVHFSNNQKENASGRSSKFIRVLEALQDKFCLAYTPGDMLVVDETMVPFRGRLSFRQYIPGKSHKYGIKIFKLCNKDGYTFRTKVYTGAEGVRSRALPSDIVIELSEPFLDDGWTLVTDNYFTSVPLAKELLGRHTNLLGTLRRHRKFLPQNVVTARLDRNQLTGRISRDGIVVGKWKDKRDVLFLSTKHDLRMASSGRRVAKKDGVQKVKPLAVIEYNKAKQGVDISDQLASFYSPLRKTIRWYHKVVFELLLNTAVVNSRIIFNKLTGRAMSMKTFRAAIVEDFLQIDSDSSTPKPSSQESRENHGQNSNRIHSLITSERKDMRGRKIRGKCQDCYSRLSTSRGRISAQNTVKKVNTRCQECQRWLCVPCFTKSHQERR
;
A
#
# COMPACT_ATOMS: atom_id res chain seq x y z
N MET A 1 22.88 -31.17 76.83
CA MET A 1 24.33 -30.88 76.95
C MET A 1 25.07 -31.65 75.84
N ALA A 2 26.35 -31.33 75.62
CA ALA A 2 27.29 -31.76 74.57
C ALA A 2 27.33 -33.27 74.16
N PRO A 3 28.07 -33.70 73.10
CA PRO A 3 28.87 -32.95 72.11
C PRO A 3 28.58 -33.32 70.62
N ALA A 4 29.40 -32.88 69.65
CA ALA A 4 29.31 -33.25 68.22
C ALA A 4 30.67 -33.39 67.50
N GLU A 5 30.79 -34.40 66.61
CA GLU A 5 31.81 -34.63 65.55
C GLU A 5 31.27 -35.77 64.64
N ARG A 6 31.65 -36.08 63.38
CA ARG A 6 32.66 -35.65 62.38
C ARG A 6 31.96 -35.29 61.05
N SER A 7 32.46 -34.48 60.11
CA SER A 7 33.80 -34.24 59.53
C SER A 7 34.30 -35.26 58.48
N ARG A 8 34.09 -34.95 57.19
CA ARG A 8 35.11 -35.01 56.12
C ARG A 8 34.67 -34.19 54.87
N ARG A 9 35.61 -33.82 54.01
CA ARG A 9 35.47 -32.86 52.89
C ARG A 9 35.87 -33.49 51.54
N THR A 10 35.34 -32.95 50.43
CA THR A 10 36.03 -32.80 49.12
C THR A 10 35.22 -31.79 48.25
N PRO A 11 35.75 -31.18 47.16
CA PRO A 11 35.80 -29.71 47.12
C PRO A 11 35.06 -29.02 45.95
N ARG A 12 34.87 -27.69 46.09
CA ARG A 12 34.48 -26.76 45.01
C ARG A 12 35.69 -25.99 44.48
N ARG A 13 35.70 -25.64 43.18
CA ARG A 13 36.52 -24.58 42.57
C ARG A 13 35.77 -23.95 41.37
N PRO A 14 36.15 -22.77 40.84
CA PRO A 14 35.46 -21.55 41.28
C PRO A 14 34.82 -20.71 40.15
N LYS A 15 34.08 -19.66 40.55
CA LYS A 15 33.76 -18.51 39.69
C LYS A 15 34.95 -17.55 39.67
N ASN A 16 35.17 -16.85 38.54
CA ASN A 16 35.98 -15.62 38.49
C ASN A 16 35.14 -14.46 37.92
N LEU A 17 35.36 -13.25 38.44
CA LEU A 17 34.99 -11.97 37.83
C LEU A 17 36.27 -11.13 37.69
N ALA A 18 36.48 -10.56 36.50
CA ALA A 18 37.40 -9.45 36.20
C ALA A 18 36.94 -8.91 34.83
N THR A 19 36.18 -7.81 34.76
CA THR A 19 36.63 -6.41 34.63
C THR A 19 37.22 -6.05 33.26
N ARG A 20 36.68 -4.96 32.70
CA ARG A 20 37.13 -4.12 31.57
C ARG A 20 38.54 -4.33 31.03
N ASP A 21 38.67 -4.24 29.70
CA ASP A 21 39.18 -3.00 29.10
C ASP A 21 38.63 -2.76 27.68
N GLU A 22 38.86 -1.55 27.17
CA GLU A 22 38.34 -1.05 25.89
C GLU A 22 39.37 -1.25 24.77
N ASN A 23 38.90 -1.51 23.54
CA ASN A 23 39.54 -1.01 22.32
C ASN A 23 38.62 -1.18 21.10
N GLU A 24 38.45 -0.11 20.33
CA GLU A 24 37.91 -0.18 18.97
C GLU A 24 39.03 -0.57 18.01
N HIS A 25 38.81 -1.56 17.13
CA HIS A 25 39.61 -1.68 15.90
C HIS A 25 38.72 -2.02 14.71
N ASP A 26 38.98 -1.32 13.61
CA ASP A 26 38.27 -1.45 12.34
C ASP A 26 38.65 -2.78 11.66
N SER A 27 37.70 -3.37 10.95
CA SER A 27 37.89 -4.61 10.19
C SER A 27 36.82 -4.74 9.13
N THR A 28 37.11 -4.15 7.96
CA THR A 28 36.35 -4.43 6.74
C THR A 28 36.45 -5.92 6.40
N ASN A 29 35.32 -6.57 6.13
CA ASN A 29 35.31 -7.92 5.57
C ASN A 29 34.26 -8.04 4.45
N THR A 30 34.76 -8.24 3.24
CA THR A 30 34.01 -8.27 1.98
C THR A 30 33.47 -9.67 1.68
N GLY A 31 32.41 -10.06 2.39
CA GLY A 31 31.65 -11.27 2.07
C GLY A 31 30.88 -11.14 0.76
N HIS A 32 31.44 -11.63 -0.35
CA HIS A 32 30.70 -11.87 -1.60
C HIS A 32 29.62 -12.95 -1.38
N GLY A 33 28.42 -12.70 -1.89
CA GLY A 33 27.26 -13.59 -1.76
C GLY A 33 26.24 -13.26 -2.84
N SER A 34 26.52 -13.71 -4.06
CA SER A 34 25.77 -13.38 -5.28
C SER A 34 24.60 -14.33 -5.52
N GLU A 35 23.38 -13.86 -5.27
CA GLU A 35 22.15 -14.43 -5.81
C GLU A 35 21.29 -13.29 -6.39
N GLU A 36 21.61 -12.89 -7.63
CA GLU A 36 20.74 -12.05 -8.45
C GLU A 36 19.87 -12.95 -9.34
N GLU A 37 18.58 -13.10 -9.01
CA GLU A 37 17.59 -13.57 -9.98
C GLU A 37 16.66 -12.44 -10.42
N PHE A 38 16.39 -12.43 -11.73
CA PHE A 38 15.66 -11.39 -12.45
C PHE A 38 14.24 -11.17 -11.93
N LEU A 39 13.88 -9.90 -11.70
CA LEU A 39 12.48 -9.46 -11.72
C LEU A 39 12.17 -8.81 -13.07
N SER A 40 11.75 -9.63 -14.04
CA SER A 40 11.22 -9.18 -15.33
C SER A 40 10.07 -10.08 -15.79
N SER A 41 9.12 -9.49 -16.53
CA SER A 41 7.95 -10.13 -17.18
C SER A 41 7.01 -10.98 -16.31
N ALA A 42 5.79 -10.45 -16.09
CA ALA A 42 4.61 -11.23 -15.67
C ALA A 42 3.32 -10.64 -16.29
N SER A 43 3.39 -10.26 -17.57
CA SER A 43 2.30 -9.60 -18.31
C SER A 43 1.28 -10.59 -18.88
N THR A 44 0.63 -11.37 -18.02
CA THR A 44 -0.35 -12.40 -18.42
C THR A 44 -1.61 -12.36 -17.55
N VAL A 45 -2.77 -12.28 -18.21
CA VAL A 45 -4.08 -12.35 -17.55
C VAL A 45 -4.41 -13.81 -17.25
N SER A 46 -4.24 -14.21 -15.99
CA SER A 46 -4.68 -15.52 -15.50
C SER A 46 -6.17 -15.48 -15.13
N PRO A 47 -7.00 -16.43 -15.60
CA PRO A 47 -8.40 -16.51 -15.19
C PRO A 47 -8.54 -16.91 -13.71
N GLY A 48 -9.55 -16.36 -13.03
CA GLY A 48 -9.72 -16.52 -11.58
C GLY A 48 -9.84 -17.97 -11.12
N VAL A 49 -8.91 -18.38 -10.25
CA VAL A 49 -8.81 -19.74 -9.67
C VAL A 49 -10.08 -20.07 -8.87
N GLU A 50 -10.78 -21.15 -9.23
CA GLU A 50 -11.80 -21.73 -8.33
C GLU A 50 -11.10 -22.49 -7.18
N LEU A 51 -11.71 -22.44 -6.00
CA LEU A 51 -11.24 -23.06 -4.75
C LEU A 51 -10.69 -24.49 -4.93
N GLU A 52 -9.37 -24.63 -4.86
CA GLU A 52 -8.69 -25.89 -4.55
C GLU A 52 -8.45 -25.92 -3.03
N ASP A 53 -9.44 -26.40 -2.29
CA ASP A 53 -9.40 -26.50 -0.82
C ASP A 53 -8.40 -27.59 -0.39
N SER A 54 -7.12 -27.21 -0.28
CA SER A 54 -6.07 -28.10 0.17
C SER A 54 -6.22 -28.38 1.67
N ASP A 55 -6.64 -29.59 2.00
CA ASP A 55 -6.70 -30.14 3.37
C ASP A 55 -5.27 -30.34 3.91
N GLN A 56 -4.59 -29.21 4.15
CA GLN A 56 -3.33 -29.13 4.87
C GLN A 56 -3.68 -28.71 6.30
N THR A 57 -3.22 -29.50 7.26
CA THR A 57 -3.29 -29.15 8.68
C THR A 57 -2.38 -27.95 8.95
N GLU A 58 -2.93 -26.74 8.87
CA GLU A 58 -2.28 -25.53 9.37
C GLU A 58 -2.04 -25.68 10.87
N VAL A 59 -0.84 -26.12 11.24
CA VAL A 59 -0.32 -26.04 12.60
C VAL A 59 0.02 -24.58 12.91
N GLU A 60 -1.02 -23.77 13.12
CA GLU A 60 -0.92 -22.51 13.86
C GLU A 60 -0.39 -22.83 15.27
N SER A 61 0.92 -22.74 15.46
CA SER A 61 1.61 -23.18 16.68
C SER A 61 1.42 -22.20 17.86
N CYS A 62 0.16 -21.93 18.24
CA CYS A 62 -0.21 -21.03 19.33
C CYS A 62 -0.47 -21.78 20.65
N ALA A 63 0.38 -22.75 20.95
CA ALA A 63 0.49 -23.53 22.19
C ALA A 63 -0.83 -24.10 22.75
N SER A 64 -1.10 -25.37 22.46
CA SER A 64 -2.18 -26.14 23.09
C SER A 64 -1.85 -26.50 24.54
N PHE A 65 -2.40 -25.75 25.49
CA PHE A 65 -2.58 -26.23 26.87
C PHE A 65 -3.96 -25.83 27.40
N ALA A 66 -4.61 -26.78 28.06
CA ALA A 66 -5.84 -26.60 28.82
C ALA A 66 -5.57 -26.82 30.32
N SER A 67 -6.58 -26.61 31.15
CA SER A 67 -6.54 -26.52 32.62
C SER A 67 -5.92 -25.22 33.16
N GLY A 68 -6.62 -24.61 34.12
CA GLY A 68 -6.39 -23.25 34.61
C GLY A 68 -7.74 -22.54 34.84
N GLN A 69 -8.13 -22.34 36.09
CA GLN A 69 -9.45 -21.83 36.45
C GLN A 69 -9.62 -20.35 36.07
N ARG A 70 -10.83 -20.01 35.59
CA ARG A 70 -11.21 -18.64 35.18
C ARG A 70 -11.73 -17.83 36.37
N PRO A 71 -11.23 -16.61 36.61
CA PRO A 71 -12.05 -15.53 37.16
C PRO A 71 -13.09 -15.09 36.11
N ALA A 72 -14.23 -14.56 36.55
CA ALA A 72 -15.34 -14.22 35.65
C ALA A 72 -15.05 -12.97 34.80
N ALA A 73 -14.82 -13.17 33.50
CA ALA A 73 -15.34 -12.23 32.50
C ALA A 73 -16.85 -12.47 32.34
N ALA A 74 -17.60 -11.46 31.89
CA ALA A 74 -19.06 -11.56 31.74
C ALA A 74 -19.46 -12.81 30.95
N SER A 75 -20.40 -13.58 31.49
CA SER A 75 -20.79 -14.87 30.95
C SER A 75 -21.64 -14.72 29.68
N ARG A 76 -20.97 -14.56 28.52
CA ARG A 76 -21.57 -14.88 27.20
C ARG A 76 -22.11 -16.32 27.31
N ALA A 77 -23.42 -16.46 27.49
CA ALA A 77 -24.06 -17.76 27.70
C ALA A 77 -23.75 -18.70 26.53
N ALA A 78 -23.62 -20.01 26.82
CA ALA A 78 -23.44 -20.99 25.77
C ALA A 78 -24.63 -20.92 24.79
N PRO A 79 -24.39 -20.86 23.47
CA PRO A 79 -25.48 -20.79 22.51
C PRO A 79 -26.34 -22.05 22.58
N ASP A 80 -27.66 -21.90 22.44
CA ASP A 80 -28.56 -23.04 22.24
C ASP A 80 -28.08 -23.84 21.02
N CYS A 81 -27.84 -25.12 21.24
CA CYS A 81 -27.35 -26.06 20.22
C CYS A 81 -28.47 -26.90 19.62
N SER A 82 -29.73 -26.48 19.78
CA SER A 82 -30.89 -27.09 19.14
C SER A 82 -30.87 -26.86 17.64
N TRP A 83 -30.78 -27.94 16.86
CA TRP A 83 -30.72 -27.94 15.40
C TRP A 83 -31.90 -28.70 14.79
N PHE A 84 -32.61 -28.05 13.87
CA PHE A 84 -33.85 -28.53 13.27
C PHE A 84 -33.68 -28.74 11.76
N ASP A 85 -34.51 -29.62 11.18
CA ASP A 85 -34.72 -29.62 9.73
C ASP A 85 -35.10 -28.23 9.23
N PHE A 86 -34.71 -27.92 8.00
CA PHE A 86 -34.79 -26.56 7.48
C PHE A 86 -36.23 -26.13 7.19
N ASP A 87 -36.83 -25.36 8.10
CA ASP A 87 -38.00 -24.53 7.82
C ASP A 87 -37.56 -23.10 7.51
N LYS A 88 -37.99 -22.58 6.35
CA LYS A 88 -37.75 -21.21 5.92
C LYS A 88 -38.37 -20.17 6.87
N LYS A 89 -39.40 -20.53 7.64
CA LYS A 89 -40.01 -19.66 8.68
C LYS A 89 -39.07 -19.33 9.84
N LEU A 90 -38.01 -20.13 10.04
CA LEU A 90 -37.01 -19.89 11.09
C LEU A 90 -35.88 -18.94 10.63
N LEU A 91 -35.76 -18.61 9.34
CA LEU A 91 -34.81 -17.60 8.87
C LEU A 91 -35.26 -16.20 9.31
N ARG A 92 -34.32 -15.40 9.84
CA ARG A 92 -34.59 -13.99 10.13
C ARG A 92 -34.55 -13.17 8.84
N ASN A 93 -35.62 -12.42 8.56
CA ASN A 93 -35.65 -11.48 7.45
C ASN A 93 -34.96 -10.15 7.84
N ILE A 94 -33.64 -10.18 7.96
CA ILE A 94 -32.82 -8.98 8.16
C ILE A 94 -32.35 -8.50 6.79
N GLY A 95 -33.07 -7.51 6.23
CA GLY A 95 -32.68 -6.84 4.99
C GLY A 95 -31.75 -5.66 5.25
N PHE A 96 -30.82 -5.42 4.32
CA PHE A 96 -30.05 -4.17 4.27
C PHE A 96 -30.90 -3.08 3.60
N PRO A 97 -31.14 -1.91 4.24
CA PRO A 97 -32.05 -0.89 3.72
C PRO A 97 -31.35 0.24 2.92
N GLY A 98 -30.02 0.25 2.86
CA GLY A 98 -29.25 1.34 2.25
C GLY A 98 -28.81 1.09 0.80
N ASP A 99 -28.30 2.14 0.16
CA ASP A 99 -27.73 2.10 -1.19
C ASP A 99 -26.21 2.31 -1.18
N GLU A 100 -25.49 1.52 -1.99
CA GLU A 100 -24.05 1.67 -2.17
C GLU A 100 -23.73 2.99 -2.87
N SER A 101 -23.05 3.89 -2.16
CA SER A 101 -22.90 5.29 -2.59
C SER A 101 -21.56 5.88 -2.14
N ILE A 102 -20.98 6.75 -2.98
CA ILE A 102 -19.84 7.59 -2.57
C ILE A 102 -20.43 8.84 -1.91
N ARG A 103 -19.94 9.16 -0.72
CA ARG A 103 -20.42 10.33 0.04
C ARG A 103 -19.74 11.60 -0.52
N PRO A 104 -20.50 12.67 -0.82
CA PRO A 104 -19.92 13.88 -1.39
C PRO A 104 -18.96 14.54 -0.39
N GLN A 105 -17.72 14.76 -0.84
CA GLN A 105 -16.74 15.61 -0.18
C GLN A 105 -16.65 16.94 -0.93
N SER A 106 -16.13 18.00 -0.30
CA SER A 106 -16.01 19.31 -0.95
C SER A 106 -15.10 19.29 -2.19
N SER A 107 -14.15 18.36 -2.25
CA SER A 107 -13.30 18.04 -3.40
C SER A 107 -14.05 17.42 -4.60
N TYR A 108 -15.24 16.85 -4.38
CA TYR A 108 -16.08 16.21 -5.40
C TYR A 108 -17.20 17.13 -5.90
N LEU A 109 -17.32 18.35 -5.37
CA LEU A 109 -18.34 19.33 -5.77
C LEU A 109 -17.96 20.02 -7.08
N GLY A 110 -18.24 19.35 -8.20
CA GLY A 110 -18.04 19.87 -9.56
C GLY A 110 -18.41 18.83 -10.62
N ASP A 111 -18.11 19.12 -11.89
CA ASP A 111 -18.20 18.13 -12.97
C ASP A 111 -17.19 16.99 -12.73
N PRO A 112 -17.63 15.72 -12.56
CA PRO A 112 -16.74 14.60 -12.35
C PRO A 112 -15.72 14.39 -13.49
N GLN A 113 -15.98 14.85 -14.71
CA GLN A 113 -15.00 14.74 -15.80
C GLN A 113 -13.77 15.66 -15.61
N ASN A 114 -13.90 16.71 -14.80
CA ASN A 114 -12.81 17.63 -14.45
C ASN A 114 -12.09 17.27 -13.13
N LEU A 115 -12.57 16.26 -12.40
CA LEU A 115 -11.91 15.75 -11.19
C LEU A 115 -10.52 15.21 -11.53
N ARG A 116 -9.50 15.58 -10.75
CA ARG A 116 -8.12 15.08 -10.90
C ARG A 116 -7.81 13.97 -9.87
N PRO A 117 -7.08 12.90 -10.23
CA PRO A 117 -6.72 11.81 -9.32
C PRO A 117 -6.13 12.25 -7.97
N ALA A 118 -5.24 13.23 -7.98
CA ALA A 118 -4.56 13.73 -6.79
C ALA A 118 -5.51 14.43 -5.79
N GLN A 119 -6.63 15.02 -6.26
CA GLN A 119 -7.62 15.65 -5.37
C GLN A 119 -8.28 14.58 -4.48
N VAL A 120 -8.72 13.46 -5.08
CA VAL A 120 -9.31 12.32 -4.37
C VAL A 120 -8.32 11.63 -3.43
N TYR A 121 -7.02 11.77 -3.66
CA TYR A 121 -5.98 11.31 -2.74
C TYR A 121 -5.73 12.28 -1.56
N ARG A 122 -5.78 13.59 -1.83
CA ARG A 122 -5.64 14.65 -0.80
C ARG A 122 -6.80 14.72 0.20
N ASP A 123 -7.94 14.08 -0.09
CA ASP A 123 -9.01 13.90 0.90
C ASP A 123 -8.64 12.93 2.02
N PHE A 124 -7.76 11.96 1.75
CA PHE A 124 -7.20 11.07 2.76
C PHE A 124 -5.87 11.62 3.30
N PHE A 125 -4.99 12.02 2.39
CA PHE A 125 -3.72 12.70 2.67
C PHE A 125 -3.91 14.22 2.78
N ASP A 126 -4.72 14.62 3.76
CA ASP A 126 -5.14 16.02 3.95
C ASP A 126 -4.11 16.87 4.69
N LYS A 127 -4.38 18.18 4.73
CA LYS A 127 -3.50 19.18 5.33
C LYS A 127 -3.25 18.93 6.81
N ASP A 128 -4.22 18.39 7.55
CA ASP A 128 -4.10 18.17 9.00
C ASP A 128 -3.35 16.88 9.33
N LEU A 129 -3.50 15.82 8.54
CA LEU A 129 -2.62 14.65 8.60
C LEU A 129 -1.17 15.02 8.24
N VAL A 130 -0.96 15.86 7.21
CA VAL A 130 0.37 16.38 6.86
C VAL A 130 0.96 17.23 7.99
N ARG A 131 0.20 18.19 8.54
CA ARG A 131 0.62 19.01 9.70
C ARG A 131 1.01 18.15 10.91
N MET A 132 0.27 17.07 11.17
CA MET A 132 0.58 16.12 12.24
C MET A 132 1.90 15.40 11.97
N ILE A 133 2.11 14.88 10.76
CA ILE A 133 3.37 14.22 10.36
C ILE A 133 4.56 15.19 10.49
N VAL A 134 4.41 16.44 10.04
CA VAL A 134 5.42 17.51 10.19
C VAL A 134 5.78 17.70 11.67
N ALA A 135 4.78 17.93 12.53
CA ALA A 135 4.99 18.23 13.94
C ALA A 135 5.66 17.08 14.72
N GLU A 136 5.23 15.83 14.50
CA GLU A 136 5.83 14.67 15.15
C GLU A 136 7.21 14.31 14.55
N THR A 137 7.47 14.61 13.28
CA THR A 137 8.78 14.46 12.63
C THR A 137 9.81 15.43 13.21
N ASN A 138 9.48 16.72 13.32
CA ASN A 138 10.37 17.73 13.90
C ASN A 138 10.62 17.43 15.39
N ARG A 139 9.59 17.07 16.15
CA ARG A 139 9.72 16.62 17.54
C ARG A 139 10.63 15.40 17.67
N ASN A 140 10.51 14.41 16.78
CA ASN A 140 11.34 13.20 16.81
C ASN A 140 12.81 13.49 16.42
N ALA A 141 13.05 14.40 15.48
CA ALA A 141 14.40 14.86 15.15
C ALA A 141 15.04 15.61 16.32
N LYS A 142 14.34 16.60 16.91
CA LYS A 142 14.81 17.35 18.07
C LYS A 142 15.09 16.44 19.26
N ASN A 143 14.15 15.56 19.63
CA ASN A 143 14.35 14.61 20.73
C ASN A 143 15.54 13.67 20.50
N TYR A 144 15.85 13.31 19.25
CA TYR A 144 17.04 12.52 18.92
C TYR A 144 18.34 13.32 19.05
N ILE A 145 18.32 14.61 18.71
CA ILE A 145 19.47 15.51 18.80
C ILE A 145 19.78 15.86 20.25
N ASP A 146 18.75 16.21 21.03
CA ASP A 146 18.89 16.57 22.45
C ASP A 146 19.35 15.37 23.31
N ALA A 147 18.97 14.14 22.95
CA ALA A 147 19.24 12.93 23.73
C ALA A 147 20.52 12.17 23.35
N ASN A 148 21.29 12.61 22.36
CA ASN A 148 22.51 11.91 21.92
C ASN A 148 23.69 12.86 21.70
N THR A 149 24.90 12.41 22.08
CA THR A 149 26.16 13.10 21.77
C THR A 149 26.49 12.92 20.28
N ILE A 150 25.92 13.78 19.43
CA ILE A 150 26.08 13.68 17.97
C ILE A 150 27.40 14.32 17.53
N GLY A 151 28.34 13.48 17.07
CA GLY A 151 29.64 13.93 16.53
C GLY A 151 29.53 14.93 15.37
N ARG A 152 30.49 15.87 15.29
CA ARG A 152 30.46 17.07 14.42
C ARG A 152 30.26 16.78 12.92
N SER A 153 30.71 15.62 12.43
CA SER A 153 30.56 15.20 11.02
C SER A 153 29.21 14.56 10.70
N SER A 154 28.40 14.24 11.71
CA SER A 154 27.12 13.57 11.52
C SER A 154 26.12 14.43 10.77
N ARG A 155 25.46 13.86 9.76
CA ARG A 155 24.39 14.53 9.01
C ARG A 155 23.22 14.95 9.88
N ALA A 156 23.04 14.38 11.08
CA ALA A 156 22.00 14.79 12.02
C ALA A 156 22.24 16.20 12.63
N GLN A 157 23.48 16.71 12.64
CA GLN A 157 23.76 18.12 12.96
C GLN A 157 23.26 19.10 11.88
N ARG A 158 22.85 18.59 10.72
CA ARG A 158 22.26 19.35 9.60
C ARG A 158 20.76 19.09 9.50
N TRP A 159 20.10 18.94 10.65
CA TRP A 159 18.64 18.91 10.70
C TRP A 159 18.10 20.34 10.73
N GLU A 160 17.32 20.67 9.72
CA GLU A 160 16.41 21.81 9.70
C GLU A 160 14.99 21.26 9.79
N ASP A 161 14.07 21.99 10.41
CA ASP A 161 12.69 21.52 10.60
C ASP A 161 11.94 21.40 9.27
N THR A 162 11.21 20.30 9.08
CA THR A 162 10.49 20.01 7.84
C THR A 162 9.23 20.87 7.71
N SER A 163 8.83 21.17 6.48
CA SER A 163 7.55 21.82 6.15
C SER A 163 6.52 20.83 5.58
N SER A 164 5.27 21.26 5.42
CA SER A 164 4.24 20.46 4.73
C SER A 164 4.58 20.19 3.27
N ASP A 165 5.04 21.19 2.53
CA ASP A 165 5.52 21.06 1.14
C ASP A 165 6.67 20.05 1.03
N GLU A 166 7.59 20.07 2.00
CA GLU A 166 8.70 19.13 2.02
C GLU A 166 8.28 17.68 2.37
N ILE A 167 7.29 17.50 3.26
CA ILE A 167 6.71 16.18 3.55
C ILE A 167 5.91 15.65 2.36
N GLU A 168 5.14 16.49 1.66
CA GLU A 168 4.47 16.11 0.40
C GLU A 168 5.50 15.69 -0.65
N LYS A 169 6.54 16.49 -0.89
CA LYS A 169 7.64 16.16 -1.81
C LYS A 169 8.39 14.89 -1.41
N PHE A 170 8.64 14.66 -0.12
CA PHE A 170 9.22 13.43 0.39
C PHE A 170 8.37 12.20 0.04
N PHE A 171 7.04 12.25 0.29
CA PHE A 171 6.15 11.16 -0.06
C PHE A 171 5.92 11.02 -1.57
N GLY A 172 5.95 12.11 -2.33
CA GLY A 172 5.97 12.11 -3.80
C GLY A 172 7.18 11.38 -4.36
N ILE A 173 8.38 11.61 -3.78
CA ILE A 173 9.59 10.86 -4.14
C ILE A 173 9.42 9.38 -3.77
N VAL A 174 8.89 9.05 -2.59
CA VAL A 174 8.66 7.64 -2.20
C VAL A 174 7.68 6.95 -3.15
N LEU A 175 6.60 7.62 -3.58
CA LEU A 175 5.65 7.10 -4.60
C LEU A 175 6.33 6.95 -5.98
N TYR A 176 7.13 7.93 -6.40
CA TYR A 176 7.94 7.84 -7.63
C TYR A 176 8.87 6.62 -7.61
N MET A 177 9.50 6.33 -6.47
CA MET A 177 10.37 5.15 -6.28
C MET A 177 9.63 3.79 -6.40
N GLY A 178 8.29 3.78 -6.40
CA GLY A 178 7.46 2.61 -6.72
C GLY A 178 7.08 2.52 -8.21
N LEU A 179 6.98 3.65 -8.91
CA LEU A 179 6.74 3.72 -10.36
C LEU A 179 8.01 3.42 -11.18
N VAL A 180 9.15 3.95 -10.74
CA VAL A 180 10.46 3.85 -11.40
C VAL A 180 11.46 3.27 -10.39
N PRO A 181 11.58 1.93 -10.29
CA PRO A 181 12.43 1.30 -9.29
C PRO A 181 13.91 1.24 -9.72
N TYR A 182 14.78 1.92 -8.96
CA TYR A 182 16.24 1.76 -9.07
C TYR A 182 16.79 0.78 -8.01
N PRO A 183 18.00 0.19 -8.22
CA PRO A 183 18.60 -0.79 -7.32
C PRO A 183 18.79 -0.28 -5.89
N SER A 184 19.34 0.93 -5.72
CA SER A 184 19.57 1.56 -4.43
C SER A 184 18.88 2.93 -4.30
N ILE A 185 18.81 3.43 -3.06
CA ILE A 185 18.27 4.78 -2.78
C ILE A 185 19.22 5.88 -3.29
N PRO A 186 20.56 5.81 -3.10
CA PRO A 186 21.49 6.79 -3.68
C PRO A 186 21.38 7.00 -5.20
N ASP A 187 20.99 5.99 -5.98
CA ASP A 187 21.01 6.05 -7.45
C ASP A 187 20.07 7.12 -8.02
N TYR A 188 18.97 7.43 -7.32
CA TYR A 188 18.05 8.52 -7.68
C TYR A 188 18.67 9.93 -7.62
N TRP A 189 19.91 10.03 -7.11
CA TRP A 189 20.73 11.24 -7.09
C TRP A 189 22.09 11.01 -7.72
N SER A 190 22.21 9.99 -8.57
CA SER A 190 23.44 9.70 -9.33
C SER A 190 23.65 10.72 -10.45
N THR A 191 24.91 11.07 -10.69
CA THR A 191 25.35 11.85 -11.86
C THR A 191 25.82 10.96 -13.02
N ASN A 192 25.77 9.63 -12.86
CA ASN A 192 26.00 8.68 -13.95
C ASN A 192 24.76 8.67 -14.87
N ASP A 193 24.96 8.85 -16.18
CA ASP A 193 23.88 8.93 -17.18
C ASP A 193 22.93 7.71 -17.17
N LEU A 194 23.40 6.52 -16.76
CA LEU A 194 22.58 5.32 -16.61
C LEU A 194 21.48 5.45 -15.53
N TYR A 195 21.71 6.27 -14.52
CA TYR A 195 20.82 6.44 -13.36
C TYR A 195 20.36 7.90 -13.17
N GLY A 196 20.79 8.84 -14.00
CA GLY A 196 20.60 10.29 -13.85
C GLY A 196 19.14 10.73 -13.75
N ASN A 197 18.60 10.82 -12.53
CA ASN A 197 17.20 11.15 -12.30
C ASN A 197 17.00 12.63 -11.99
N ARG A 198 16.77 13.45 -13.04
CA ARG A 198 16.62 14.90 -12.88
C ARG A 198 15.49 15.27 -11.92
N ILE A 199 14.32 14.65 -12.05
CA ILE A 199 13.12 14.94 -11.24
C ILE A 199 13.47 14.86 -9.75
N VAL A 200 13.88 13.69 -9.28
CA VAL A 200 14.17 13.45 -7.86
C VAL A 200 15.36 14.27 -7.37
N ALA A 201 16.37 14.50 -8.22
CA ALA A 201 17.52 15.35 -7.89
C ALA A 201 17.17 16.84 -7.77
N THR A 202 16.20 17.35 -8.54
CA THR A 202 15.74 18.75 -8.46
C THR A 202 14.75 19.00 -7.34
N THR A 203 13.90 18.02 -6.98
CA THR A 203 12.93 18.21 -5.89
C THR A 203 13.61 18.34 -4.52
N MET A 204 14.63 17.53 -4.24
CA MET A 204 15.22 17.41 -2.90
C MET A 204 16.63 16.83 -2.99
N SER A 205 17.55 17.24 -2.09
CA SER A 205 18.88 16.62 -2.06
C SER A 205 18.87 15.22 -1.44
N ARG A 206 19.74 14.32 -1.93
CA ARG A 206 19.97 12.97 -1.39
C ARG A 206 20.14 12.94 0.14
N ASN A 207 20.87 13.92 0.67
CA ASN A 207 21.16 14.02 2.08
C ASN A 207 19.91 14.42 2.88
N ARG A 208 19.11 15.37 2.37
CA ARG A 208 17.86 15.76 3.01
C ARG A 208 16.82 14.65 2.97
N PHE A 209 16.64 13.98 1.83
CA PHE A 209 15.75 12.80 1.73
C PHE A 209 16.13 11.70 2.72
N GLN A 210 17.43 11.40 2.87
CA GLN A 210 17.89 10.39 3.85
C GLN A 210 17.78 10.86 5.31
N LEU A 211 17.75 12.17 5.58
CA LEU A 211 17.45 12.72 6.91
C LEU A 211 15.95 12.64 7.21
N LEU A 212 15.08 13.00 6.26
CA LEU A 212 13.63 12.83 6.39
C LEU A 212 13.28 11.35 6.56
N LEU A 213 13.83 10.44 5.76
CA LEU A 213 13.63 8.99 5.93
C LEU A 213 14.12 8.47 7.30
N ARG A 214 15.11 9.13 7.91
CA ARG A 214 15.61 8.84 9.26
C ARG A 214 14.74 9.43 10.36
N PHE A 215 14.08 10.57 10.16
CA PHE A 215 13.38 11.29 11.24
C PHE A 215 11.86 11.32 11.11
N VAL A 216 11.29 10.98 9.95
CA VAL A 216 9.84 10.93 9.73
C VAL A 216 9.16 10.04 10.77
N HIS A 217 8.14 10.60 11.42
CA HIS A 217 7.50 10.03 12.60
C HIS A 217 6.04 10.49 12.72
N PHE A 218 5.25 9.79 13.55
CA PHE A 218 3.79 9.75 13.42
C PHE A 218 3.01 9.88 14.74
N SER A 219 3.70 10.07 15.86
CA SER A 219 3.15 9.97 17.21
C SER A 219 4.06 10.66 18.23
N ASN A 220 3.53 11.09 19.38
CA ASN A 220 4.37 11.68 20.41
C ASN A 220 4.87 10.62 21.39
N ASN A 221 6.14 10.22 21.23
CA ASN A 221 6.85 9.26 22.09
C ASN A 221 6.84 9.62 23.60
N GLN A 222 6.56 10.86 23.99
CA GLN A 222 6.47 11.30 25.39
C GLN A 222 5.04 11.24 25.97
N LYS A 223 4.00 11.15 25.14
CA LYS A 223 2.59 11.15 25.58
C LYS A 223 1.89 9.80 25.44
N GLU A 224 2.35 8.94 24.53
CA GLU A 224 1.61 7.74 24.11
C GLU A 224 2.13 6.44 24.76
N ASN A 225 2.08 6.37 26.09
CA ASN A 225 2.37 5.14 26.86
C ASN A 225 1.17 4.19 26.99
N ALA A 226 -0.06 4.64 26.72
CA ALA A 226 -1.28 3.85 26.91
C ALA A 226 -1.48 2.78 25.83
N SER A 227 -1.25 3.12 24.56
CA SER A 227 -1.57 2.28 23.39
C SER A 227 -0.50 1.22 23.05
N GLY A 228 0.25 0.75 24.06
CA GLY A 228 1.22 -0.34 23.93
C GLY A 228 2.18 -0.18 22.74
N ARG A 229 2.11 -1.09 21.77
CA ARG A 229 2.95 -1.02 20.56
C ARG A 229 2.32 -0.21 19.42
N SER A 230 1.01 0.06 19.45
CA SER A 230 0.28 0.69 18.35
C SER A 230 0.49 2.20 18.27
N SER A 231 0.88 2.85 19.36
CA SER A 231 1.23 4.29 19.44
C SER A 231 2.01 4.79 18.21
N LYS A 232 2.99 4.02 17.71
CA LYS A 232 3.84 4.38 16.57
C LYS A 232 3.14 4.53 15.20
N PHE A 233 1.85 4.22 15.12
CA PHE A 233 1.03 4.36 13.91
C PHE A 233 -0.44 4.72 14.18
N ILE A 234 -0.94 4.60 15.42
CA ILE A 234 -2.37 4.62 15.74
C ILE A 234 -3.08 5.89 15.26
N ARG A 235 -2.47 7.07 15.49
CA ARG A 235 -3.02 8.37 15.06
C ARG A 235 -3.14 8.53 13.54
N VAL A 236 -2.30 7.86 12.75
CA VAL A 236 -2.44 7.83 11.28
C VAL A 236 -3.51 6.82 10.86
N LEU A 237 -3.58 5.68 11.56
CA LEU A 237 -4.56 4.64 11.29
C LEU A 237 -6.00 5.12 11.59
N GLU A 238 -6.24 5.76 12.72
CA GLU A 238 -7.54 6.36 13.08
C GLU A 238 -7.93 7.44 12.07
N ALA A 239 -7.07 8.45 11.86
CA ALA A 239 -7.33 9.56 10.94
C ALA A 239 -7.52 9.15 9.48
N LEU A 240 -7.06 7.97 9.05
CA LEU A 240 -7.38 7.40 7.73
C LEU A 240 -8.69 6.62 7.72
N GLN A 241 -8.95 5.78 8.73
CA GLN A 241 -10.17 4.97 8.81
C GLN A 241 -11.43 5.84 8.90
N ASP A 242 -11.39 6.91 9.69
CA ASP A 242 -12.53 7.82 9.83
C ASP A 242 -12.91 8.40 8.45
N LYS A 243 -11.91 8.85 7.69
CA LYS A 243 -12.10 9.37 6.32
C LYS A 243 -12.52 8.28 5.34
N PHE A 244 -11.97 7.07 5.43
CA PHE A 244 -12.37 5.94 4.59
C PHE A 244 -13.84 5.59 4.78
N CYS A 245 -14.35 5.61 6.02
CA CYS A 245 -15.77 5.41 6.33
C CYS A 245 -16.63 6.63 5.94
N LEU A 246 -16.13 7.85 6.11
CA LEU A 246 -16.85 9.08 5.75
C LEU A 246 -16.96 9.32 4.24
N ALA A 247 -16.09 8.73 3.41
CA ALA A 247 -16.11 8.92 1.96
C ALA A 247 -16.99 7.90 1.20
N TYR A 248 -17.40 6.79 1.81
CA TYR A 248 -18.05 5.68 1.10
C TYR A 248 -19.08 4.96 1.97
N THR A 249 -20.33 4.84 1.50
CA THR A 249 -21.36 3.95 2.07
C THR A 249 -21.29 2.58 1.37
N PRO A 250 -20.94 1.48 2.08
CA PRO A 250 -20.88 0.16 1.48
C PRO A 250 -22.28 -0.38 1.11
N GLY A 251 -22.32 -1.21 0.06
CA GLY A 251 -23.48 -2.05 -0.26
C GLY A 251 -23.67 -3.21 0.71
N ASP A 252 -24.58 -4.14 0.39
CA ASP A 252 -25.09 -5.18 1.30
C ASP A 252 -24.05 -6.16 1.87
N MET A 253 -22.85 -6.24 1.29
CA MET A 253 -21.79 -7.18 1.68
C MET A 253 -20.44 -6.49 1.93
N LEU A 254 -19.91 -6.74 3.13
CA LEU A 254 -18.56 -6.38 3.57
C LEU A 254 -17.77 -7.67 3.89
N VAL A 255 -16.49 -7.73 3.55
CA VAL A 255 -15.61 -8.87 3.81
C VAL A 255 -14.55 -8.54 4.87
N VAL A 256 -14.37 -9.44 5.84
CA VAL A 256 -13.23 -9.44 6.77
C VAL A 256 -12.27 -10.57 6.39
N ASP A 257 -11.03 -10.20 6.07
CA ASP A 257 -9.91 -11.11 5.83
C ASP A 257 -8.58 -10.39 6.15
N GLU A 258 -7.45 -11.05 5.91
CA GLU A 258 -6.10 -10.62 6.29
C GLU A 258 -5.18 -10.27 5.11
N THR A 259 -4.40 -9.20 5.29
CA THR A 259 -3.24 -8.85 4.45
C THR A 259 -1.93 -9.04 5.22
N MET A 260 -0.81 -9.04 4.51
CA MET A 260 0.53 -9.23 5.05
C MET A 260 1.51 -8.17 4.52
N VAL A 261 1.89 -7.23 5.38
CA VAL A 261 2.89 -6.21 5.03
C VAL A 261 4.30 -6.82 5.12
N PRO A 262 5.08 -6.89 4.03
CA PRO A 262 6.33 -7.66 3.99
C PRO A 262 7.41 -7.09 4.90
N PHE A 263 7.81 -7.87 5.90
CA PHE A 263 8.83 -7.48 6.89
C PHE A 263 9.60 -8.69 7.43
N ARG A 264 10.90 -8.77 7.13
CA ARG A 264 11.82 -9.83 7.62
C ARG A 264 12.68 -9.45 8.82
N GLY A 265 12.63 -8.19 9.29
CA GLY A 265 13.44 -7.71 10.42
C GLY A 265 13.09 -8.36 11.77
N ARG A 266 13.85 -8.00 12.82
CA ARG A 266 13.60 -8.42 14.21
C ARG A 266 12.34 -7.72 14.75
N LEU A 267 11.28 -8.47 15.01
CA LEU A 267 9.99 -7.97 15.51
C LEU A 267 9.26 -9.10 16.24
N SER A 268 8.85 -8.87 17.49
CA SER A 268 8.29 -9.92 18.38
C SER A 268 6.93 -10.48 17.94
N PHE A 269 6.19 -9.74 17.12
CA PHE A 269 4.86 -10.13 16.63
C PHE A 269 4.82 -10.41 15.11
N ARG A 270 5.98 -10.52 14.45
CA ARG A 270 6.07 -10.89 13.04
C ARG A 270 5.41 -12.25 12.80
N GLN A 271 4.44 -12.30 11.89
CA GLN A 271 3.70 -13.51 11.55
C GLN A 271 4.37 -14.27 10.40
N TYR A 272 4.07 -15.57 10.33
CA TYR A 272 4.33 -16.43 9.18
C TYR A 272 3.00 -17.01 8.70
N ILE A 273 2.64 -16.78 7.43
CA ILE A 273 1.41 -17.30 6.82
C ILE A 273 1.80 -18.03 5.53
N PRO A 274 1.69 -19.38 5.46
CA PRO A 274 2.22 -20.16 4.34
C PRO A 274 1.63 -19.79 2.97
N GLY A 275 0.34 -19.42 2.93
CA GLY A 275 -0.43 -19.21 1.71
C GLY A 275 -0.39 -17.80 1.11
N LYS A 276 0.09 -16.78 1.82
CA LYS A 276 0.21 -15.40 1.29
C LYS A 276 1.57 -15.23 0.60
N SER A 277 1.62 -14.52 -0.53
CA SER A 277 2.81 -14.37 -1.40
C SER A 277 4.07 -13.90 -0.64
N HIS A 278 3.90 -12.96 0.28
CA HIS A 278 4.92 -12.55 1.24
C HIS A 278 4.74 -13.28 2.58
N LYS A 279 5.20 -14.53 2.66
CA LYS A 279 4.95 -15.41 3.82
C LYS A 279 5.36 -14.84 5.19
N TYR A 280 6.30 -13.89 5.26
CA TYR A 280 6.77 -13.28 6.52
C TYR A 280 6.51 -11.77 6.55
N GLY A 281 5.84 -11.29 7.61
CA GLY A 281 5.56 -9.86 7.74
C GLY A 281 4.73 -9.48 8.97
N ILE A 282 4.00 -8.38 8.82
CA ILE A 282 3.05 -7.86 9.80
C ILE A 282 1.65 -8.17 9.29
N LYS A 283 0.90 -9.00 10.03
CA LYS A 283 -0.49 -9.32 9.72
C LYS A 283 -1.36 -8.09 10.02
N ILE A 284 -2.19 -7.68 9.06
CA ILE A 284 -3.20 -6.64 9.25
C ILE A 284 -4.54 -7.24 8.80
N PHE A 285 -5.55 -7.14 9.65
CA PHE A 285 -6.91 -7.51 9.29
C PHE A 285 -7.58 -6.32 8.58
N LYS A 286 -8.28 -6.56 7.47
CA LYS A 286 -8.97 -5.54 6.66
C LYS A 286 -10.48 -5.83 6.63
N LEU A 287 -11.29 -4.77 6.73
CA LEU A 287 -12.70 -4.76 6.34
C LEU A 287 -12.81 -4.07 4.97
N CYS A 288 -13.30 -4.77 3.94
CA CYS A 288 -13.45 -4.23 2.58
C CYS A 288 -14.85 -4.47 1.99
N ASN A 289 -15.22 -3.75 0.92
CA ASN A 289 -16.32 -4.19 0.04
C ASN A 289 -15.80 -5.16 -1.05
N LYS A 290 -16.73 -5.70 -1.84
CA LYS A 290 -16.46 -6.58 -2.99
C LYS A 290 -15.47 -5.99 -4.03
N ASP A 291 -15.36 -4.66 -4.12
CA ASP A 291 -14.51 -3.95 -5.10
C ASP A 291 -13.08 -3.68 -4.55
N GLY A 292 -12.80 -4.06 -3.31
CA GLY A 292 -11.52 -3.90 -2.64
C GLY A 292 -11.27 -2.53 -1.99
N TYR A 293 -12.31 -1.71 -1.83
CA TYR A 293 -12.24 -0.51 -1.01
C TYR A 293 -12.17 -0.90 0.47
N THR A 294 -11.15 -0.42 1.18
CA THR A 294 -10.88 -0.74 2.58
C THR A 294 -11.45 0.32 3.52
N PHE A 295 -12.37 -0.05 4.41
CA PHE A 295 -12.98 0.85 5.38
C PHE A 295 -12.17 0.94 6.66
N ARG A 296 -11.91 -0.21 7.29
CA ARG A 296 -11.23 -0.33 8.59
C ARG A 296 -10.13 -1.38 8.55
N THR A 297 -9.07 -1.18 9.33
CA THR A 297 -7.96 -2.14 9.45
C THR A 297 -7.44 -2.25 10.88
N LYS A 298 -7.15 -3.47 11.33
CA LYS A 298 -6.57 -3.76 12.64
C LYS A 298 -5.20 -4.39 12.47
N VAL A 299 -4.15 -3.68 12.89
CA VAL A 299 -2.76 -4.16 12.85
C VAL A 299 -2.54 -5.14 14.00
N TYR A 300 -2.03 -6.34 13.72
CA TYR A 300 -1.65 -7.29 14.77
C TYR A 300 -0.33 -6.85 15.43
N THR A 301 -0.37 -6.49 16.72
CA THR A 301 0.82 -6.09 17.51
C THR A 301 1.32 -7.17 18.48
N GLY A 302 0.78 -8.40 18.38
CA GLY A 302 1.04 -9.48 19.34
C GLY A 302 -0.04 -9.58 20.42
N ALA A 303 0.23 -10.37 21.45
CA ALA A 303 -0.50 -10.23 22.72
C ALA A 303 0.03 -9.01 23.50
N GLU A 304 -0.89 -8.31 24.17
CA GLU A 304 -0.59 -7.20 25.07
C GLU A 304 -1.32 -7.45 26.41
N GLY A 305 -0.58 -7.38 27.52
CA GLY A 305 -1.08 -7.74 28.86
C GLY A 305 -1.15 -9.25 29.15
N VAL A 306 -1.52 -9.57 30.41
CA VAL A 306 -1.56 -10.95 30.95
C VAL A 306 -2.88 -11.68 30.63
N ARG A 307 -3.94 -10.96 30.25
CA ARG A 307 -5.30 -11.51 30.14
C ARG A 307 -6.11 -10.95 28.95
N SER A 308 -5.66 -11.18 27.71
CA SER A 308 -6.56 -11.48 26.59
C SER A 308 -5.78 -11.99 25.38
N ARG A 309 -6.14 -13.16 24.85
CA ARG A 309 -6.02 -13.43 23.41
C ARG A 309 -7.39 -13.07 22.84
N ALA A 310 -7.50 -11.95 22.13
CA ALA A 310 -8.73 -11.58 21.43
C ALA A 310 -9.17 -12.76 20.53
N LEU A 311 -10.44 -13.14 20.62
CA LEU A 311 -10.97 -14.21 19.78
C LEU A 311 -11.10 -13.70 18.34
N PRO A 312 -11.07 -14.58 17.32
CA PRO A 312 -11.36 -14.17 15.95
C PRO A 312 -12.72 -13.45 15.80
N SER A 313 -13.71 -13.80 16.63
CA SER A 313 -14.99 -13.06 16.72
C SER A 313 -14.80 -11.59 17.09
N ASP A 314 -13.97 -11.31 18.09
CA ASP A 314 -13.81 -9.97 18.66
C ASP A 314 -13.12 -9.04 17.63
N ILE A 315 -12.27 -9.60 16.77
CA ILE A 315 -11.65 -8.88 15.63
C ILE A 315 -12.70 -8.50 14.57
N VAL A 316 -13.66 -9.39 14.28
CA VAL A 316 -14.76 -9.09 13.32
C VAL A 316 -15.66 -7.99 13.86
N ILE A 317 -16.05 -8.05 15.14
CA ILE A 317 -16.87 -7.01 15.79
C ILE A 317 -16.14 -5.66 15.74
N GLU A 318 -14.91 -5.58 16.27
CA GLU A 318 -14.15 -4.32 16.35
C GLU A 318 -13.89 -3.65 14.98
N LEU A 319 -13.64 -4.47 13.95
CA LEU A 319 -13.51 -3.95 12.57
C LEU A 319 -14.83 -3.44 12.03
N SER A 320 -15.93 -4.13 12.30
CA SER A 320 -17.23 -3.91 11.66
C SER A 320 -18.16 -2.98 12.42
N GLU A 321 -17.80 -2.54 13.63
CA GLU A 321 -18.65 -1.76 14.55
C GLU A 321 -19.48 -0.62 13.90
N PRO A 322 -18.96 0.21 12.96
CA PRO A 322 -19.76 1.27 12.30
C PRO A 322 -20.73 0.77 11.20
N PHE A 323 -20.77 -0.54 10.97
CA PHE A 323 -21.56 -1.23 9.95
C PHE A 323 -22.32 -2.43 10.55
N LEU A 324 -22.54 -2.40 11.87
CA LEU A 324 -23.48 -3.28 12.55
C LEU A 324 -24.89 -2.65 12.55
N ASP A 325 -25.86 -3.37 13.10
CA ASP A 325 -27.24 -2.97 13.40
C ASP A 325 -28.16 -2.65 12.19
N ASP A 326 -27.67 -2.19 11.04
CA ASP A 326 -28.47 -1.87 9.84
C ASP A 326 -28.51 -3.00 8.78
N GLY A 327 -28.40 -4.27 9.17
CA GLY A 327 -28.70 -5.40 8.28
C GLY A 327 -27.63 -5.81 7.25
N TRP A 328 -26.47 -5.15 7.23
CA TRP A 328 -25.30 -5.55 6.43
C TRP A 328 -24.95 -7.04 6.58
N THR A 329 -24.37 -7.63 5.53
CA THR A 329 -23.85 -9.00 5.54
C THR A 329 -22.33 -8.98 5.67
N LEU A 330 -21.83 -9.40 6.83
CA LEU A 330 -20.42 -9.68 7.02
C LEU A 330 -20.07 -11.03 6.39
N VAL A 331 -19.04 -11.02 5.54
CA VAL A 331 -18.54 -12.17 4.79
C VAL A 331 -17.16 -12.52 5.35
N THR A 332 -17.00 -13.73 5.88
CA THR A 332 -15.77 -14.09 6.59
C THR A 332 -15.27 -15.49 6.24
N ASP A 333 -13.97 -15.71 6.42
CA ASP A 333 -13.29 -16.97 6.12
C ASP A 333 -13.56 -18.06 7.20
N ASN A 334 -12.86 -19.20 7.09
CA ASN A 334 -12.95 -20.30 8.05
C ASN A 334 -12.17 -20.09 9.37
N TYR A 335 -11.27 -19.10 9.47
CA TYR A 335 -10.58 -18.63 10.68
C TYR A 335 -11.50 -17.75 11.57
N PHE A 336 -12.37 -16.92 11.01
CA PHE A 336 -13.34 -16.13 11.78
C PHE A 336 -14.69 -16.83 12.02
N THR A 337 -15.28 -17.48 11.00
CA THR A 337 -16.68 -17.95 11.05
C THR A 337 -16.93 -18.93 12.21
N SER A 338 -17.96 -18.64 13.02
CA SER A 338 -18.40 -19.53 14.11
C SER A 338 -19.85 -19.25 14.56
N VAL A 339 -20.49 -20.23 15.19
CA VAL A 339 -21.87 -20.11 15.71
C VAL A 339 -22.03 -19.01 16.78
N PRO A 340 -21.09 -18.80 17.73
CA PRO A 340 -21.18 -17.68 18.67
C PRO A 340 -21.15 -16.31 17.97
N LEU A 341 -20.26 -16.12 17.00
CA LEU A 341 -20.21 -14.89 16.19
C LEU A 341 -21.51 -14.67 15.41
N ALA A 342 -22.09 -15.74 14.85
CA ALA A 342 -23.38 -15.67 14.17
C ALA A 342 -24.51 -15.21 15.10
N LYS A 343 -24.57 -15.75 16.33
CA LYS A 343 -25.59 -15.36 17.32
C LYS A 343 -25.39 -13.93 17.84
N GLU A 344 -24.14 -13.49 17.99
CA GLU A 344 -23.80 -12.12 18.40
C GLU A 344 -24.16 -11.09 17.33
N LEU A 345 -23.82 -11.34 16.06
CA LEU A 345 -24.21 -10.49 14.93
C LEU A 345 -25.74 -10.47 14.73
N LEU A 346 -26.44 -11.60 14.89
CA LEU A 346 -27.91 -11.62 14.87
C LEU A 346 -28.57 -10.87 16.03
N GLY A 347 -27.86 -10.65 17.14
CA GLY A 347 -28.29 -9.76 18.22
C GLY A 347 -28.04 -8.28 17.89
N ARG A 348 -27.00 -7.99 17.11
CA ARG A 348 -26.65 -6.68 16.54
C ARG A 348 -27.23 -6.47 15.13
N HIS A 349 -28.43 -6.99 14.87
CA HIS A 349 -29.17 -6.90 13.60
C HIS A 349 -28.32 -7.05 12.30
N THR A 350 -27.28 -7.88 12.33
CA THR A 350 -26.27 -8.01 11.27
C THR A 350 -26.23 -9.45 10.76
N ASN A 351 -26.09 -9.61 9.46
CA ASN A 351 -25.99 -10.91 8.82
C ASN A 351 -24.55 -11.45 8.80
N LEU A 352 -24.40 -12.78 8.87
CA LEU A 352 -23.13 -13.47 8.66
C LEU A 352 -23.23 -14.45 7.49
N LEU A 353 -22.14 -14.55 6.72
CA LEU A 353 -21.92 -15.55 5.69
C LEU A 353 -20.45 -16.00 5.72
N GLY A 354 -20.19 -17.31 5.75
CA GLY A 354 -18.80 -17.78 5.73
C GLY A 354 -18.61 -19.29 5.69
N THR A 355 -17.39 -19.69 5.35
CA THR A 355 -16.95 -21.10 5.37
C THR A 355 -16.61 -21.56 6.78
N LEU A 356 -16.83 -22.84 7.11
CA LEU A 356 -16.59 -23.40 8.45
C LEU A 356 -15.48 -24.46 8.45
N ARG A 357 -14.53 -24.37 9.41
CA ARG A 357 -13.67 -25.51 9.76
C ARG A 357 -14.53 -26.59 10.46
N ARG A 358 -14.45 -27.86 10.02
CA ARG A 358 -15.24 -29.00 10.55
C ARG A 358 -15.18 -29.21 12.07
N HIS A 359 -14.13 -28.72 12.72
CA HIS A 359 -13.88 -28.85 14.17
C HIS A 359 -14.36 -27.64 15.00
N ARG A 360 -15.10 -26.68 14.42
CA ARG A 360 -15.74 -25.60 15.20
C ARG A 360 -16.75 -26.19 16.18
N LYS A 361 -16.84 -25.59 17.37
CA LYS A 361 -17.81 -25.99 18.41
C LYS A 361 -19.24 -25.62 18.00
N PHE A 362 -20.22 -26.29 18.62
CA PHE A 362 -21.65 -26.03 18.49
C PHE A 362 -22.27 -26.33 17.11
N LEU A 363 -21.53 -27.01 16.22
CA LEU A 363 -22.03 -27.41 14.89
C LEU A 363 -22.95 -28.66 14.95
N PRO A 364 -23.95 -28.75 14.04
CA PRO A 364 -24.82 -29.92 13.91
C PRO A 364 -24.03 -31.11 13.37
N GLN A 365 -23.74 -32.08 14.23
CA GLN A 365 -22.85 -33.21 13.87
C GLN A 365 -23.41 -34.05 12.72
N ASN A 366 -24.73 -34.24 12.65
CA ASN A 366 -25.39 -34.95 11.55
C ASN A 366 -25.19 -34.28 10.18
N VAL A 367 -24.94 -32.97 10.13
CA VAL A 367 -24.57 -32.24 8.90
C VAL A 367 -23.08 -32.40 8.62
N VAL A 368 -22.23 -32.21 9.64
CA VAL A 368 -20.76 -32.27 9.50
C VAL A 368 -20.31 -33.67 9.03
N THR A 369 -20.85 -34.74 9.63
CA THR A 369 -20.49 -36.13 9.32
C THR A 369 -21.24 -36.72 8.12
N ALA A 370 -22.26 -36.03 7.58
CA ALA A 370 -23.04 -36.50 6.45
C ALA A 370 -22.14 -36.90 5.27
N ARG A 371 -22.33 -38.12 4.77
CA ARG A 371 -21.75 -38.55 3.49
C ARG A 371 -22.66 -38.05 2.38
N LEU A 372 -22.08 -37.33 1.43
CA LEU A 372 -22.78 -36.75 0.28
C LEU A 372 -22.17 -37.27 -1.01
N ASP A 373 -23.00 -37.38 -2.05
CA ASP A 373 -22.56 -37.47 -3.44
C ASP A 373 -22.29 -36.08 -4.03
N ARG A 374 -21.67 -36.05 -5.20
CA ARG A 374 -21.32 -34.78 -5.85
C ARG A 374 -22.57 -33.96 -6.20
N ASN A 375 -22.50 -32.67 -5.91
CA ASN A 375 -23.55 -31.66 -6.00
C ASN A 375 -24.70 -31.79 -4.99
N GLN A 376 -24.74 -32.81 -4.12
CA GLN A 376 -25.73 -32.84 -3.03
C GLN A 376 -25.45 -31.74 -1.99
N LEU A 377 -26.52 -31.24 -1.38
CA LEU A 377 -26.55 -30.24 -0.32
C LEU A 377 -27.41 -30.78 0.83
N THR A 378 -26.94 -30.65 2.07
CA THR A 378 -27.70 -30.90 3.29
C THR A 378 -27.45 -29.80 4.32
N GLY A 379 -28.27 -29.73 5.36
CA GLY A 379 -28.09 -28.74 6.43
C GLY A 379 -29.13 -28.80 7.54
N ARG A 380 -28.97 -27.87 8.48
CA ARG A 380 -29.84 -27.65 9.64
C ARG A 380 -29.95 -26.15 9.93
N ILE A 381 -31.04 -25.75 10.58
CA ILE A 381 -31.26 -24.39 11.08
C ILE A 381 -31.42 -24.41 12.61
N SER A 382 -30.98 -23.37 13.31
CA SER A 382 -31.22 -23.20 14.76
C SER A 382 -32.47 -22.34 15.03
N ARG A 383 -32.96 -22.30 16.28
CA ARG A 383 -34.06 -21.40 16.68
C ARG A 383 -33.73 -19.91 16.44
N ASP A 384 -32.45 -19.55 16.42
CA ASP A 384 -32.00 -18.18 16.15
C ASP A 384 -32.09 -17.80 14.67
N GLY A 385 -32.28 -18.77 13.75
CA GLY A 385 -32.22 -18.57 12.30
C GLY A 385 -30.82 -18.73 11.69
N ILE A 386 -29.88 -19.35 12.42
CA ILE A 386 -28.55 -19.67 11.91
C ILE A 386 -28.65 -20.96 11.08
N VAL A 387 -28.28 -20.92 9.81
CA VAL A 387 -28.18 -22.09 8.93
C VAL A 387 -26.74 -22.58 8.88
N VAL A 388 -26.53 -23.89 9.07
CA VAL A 388 -25.29 -24.58 8.74
C VAL A 388 -25.57 -25.59 7.62
N GLY A 389 -24.87 -25.41 6.50
CA GLY A 389 -25.01 -26.24 5.30
C GLY A 389 -23.71 -26.95 4.93
N LYS A 390 -23.83 -28.15 4.38
CA LYS A 390 -22.74 -28.93 3.80
C LYS A 390 -23.08 -29.28 2.36
N TRP A 391 -22.19 -28.95 1.43
CA TRP A 391 -22.32 -29.21 -0.01
C TRP A 391 -21.05 -29.85 -0.56
N LYS A 392 -21.12 -30.61 -1.65
CA LYS A 392 -19.96 -31.32 -2.20
C LYS A 392 -19.70 -30.99 -3.68
N ASP A 393 -18.51 -30.46 -3.98
CA ASP A 393 -18.01 -30.35 -5.37
C ASP A 393 -16.95 -31.46 -5.63
N LYS A 394 -15.67 -31.10 -5.74
CA LYS A 394 -14.55 -32.05 -5.63
C LYS A 394 -14.34 -32.52 -4.18
N ARG A 395 -14.66 -31.66 -3.21
CA ARG A 395 -14.48 -31.82 -1.76
C ARG A 395 -15.73 -31.32 -1.03
N ASP A 396 -15.83 -31.66 0.25
CA ASP A 396 -16.93 -31.23 1.12
C ASP A 396 -16.73 -29.78 1.57
N VAL A 397 -17.64 -28.88 1.19
CA VAL A 397 -17.67 -27.47 1.60
C VAL A 397 -18.71 -27.30 2.70
N LEU A 398 -18.24 -26.94 3.90
CA LEU A 398 -19.10 -26.60 5.05
C LEU A 398 -19.21 -25.07 5.16
N PHE A 399 -20.42 -24.55 5.34
CA PHE A 399 -20.69 -23.11 5.42
C PHE A 399 -21.76 -22.78 6.47
N LEU A 400 -21.74 -21.53 6.92
CA LEU A 400 -22.73 -20.92 7.80
C LEU A 400 -23.33 -19.69 7.10
N SER A 401 -24.65 -19.49 7.23
CA SER A 401 -25.24 -18.17 6.98
C SER A 401 -26.46 -17.90 7.85
N THR A 402 -26.77 -16.63 8.04
CA THR A 402 -28.00 -16.14 8.70
C THR A 402 -29.05 -15.61 7.72
N LYS A 403 -28.64 -15.36 6.46
CA LYS A 403 -29.42 -14.72 5.38
C LYS A 403 -30.00 -15.73 4.37
N HIS A 404 -29.38 -16.90 4.24
CA HIS A 404 -29.57 -17.80 3.10
C HIS A 404 -30.38 -19.06 3.41
N ASP A 405 -31.24 -19.44 2.45
CA ASP A 405 -31.89 -20.74 2.41
C ASP A 405 -31.01 -21.85 1.80
N LEU A 406 -31.27 -23.11 2.14
CA LEU A 406 -30.56 -24.29 1.64
C LEU A 406 -30.96 -24.66 0.19
N ARG A 407 -30.99 -23.68 -0.72
CA ARG A 407 -31.30 -23.91 -2.14
C ARG A 407 -30.06 -23.92 -3.03
N MET A 408 -30.10 -24.80 -4.02
CA MET A 408 -29.16 -24.83 -5.14
C MET A 408 -29.60 -23.81 -6.20
N ALA A 409 -28.64 -23.10 -6.79
CA ALA A 409 -28.85 -22.10 -7.84
C ALA A 409 -27.74 -22.18 -8.90
N SER A 410 -28.01 -21.66 -10.11
CA SER A 410 -26.95 -21.57 -11.12
C SER A 410 -25.91 -20.52 -10.74
N SER A 411 -24.63 -20.85 -10.87
CA SER A 411 -23.53 -19.89 -10.73
C SER A 411 -23.24 -19.09 -12.01
N GLY A 412 -24.03 -19.26 -13.07
CA GLY A 412 -23.86 -18.61 -14.38
C GLY A 412 -22.64 -19.09 -15.20
N ARG A 413 -21.67 -19.75 -14.57
CA ARG A 413 -20.50 -20.35 -15.23
C ARG A 413 -20.89 -21.64 -15.96
N ARG A 414 -20.44 -21.82 -17.21
CA ARG A 414 -20.55 -23.09 -17.94
C ARG A 414 -19.62 -24.15 -17.36
N VAL A 415 -19.98 -25.43 -17.48
CA VAL A 415 -19.13 -26.56 -17.13
C VAL A 415 -18.11 -26.80 -18.25
N ALA A 416 -16.83 -26.74 -17.92
CA ALA A 416 -15.77 -27.07 -18.89
C ALA A 416 -15.96 -28.49 -19.43
N LYS A 417 -15.87 -28.66 -20.76
CA LYS A 417 -16.12 -29.90 -21.50
C LYS A 417 -17.58 -30.42 -21.52
N LYS A 418 -18.58 -29.59 -21.15
CA LYS A 418 -20.01 -29.88 -21.41
C LYS A 418 -20.77 -28.62 -21.81
N ASP A 419 -21.04 -28.47 -23.10
CA ASP A 419 -21.82 -27.35 -23.63
C ASP A 419 -23.25 -27.31 -23.08
N GLY A 420 -23.82 -26.11 -23.02
CA GLY A 420 -25.13 -25.83 -22.42
C GLY A 420 -25.19 -25.93 -20.88
N VAL A 421 -24.45 -26.86 -20.26
CA VAL A 421 -24.57 -27.15 -18.82
C VAL A 421 -23.95 -26.03 -17.96
N GLN A 422 -24.76 -25.43 -17.10
CA GLN A 422 -24.31 -24.44 -16.10
C GLN A 422 -23.93 -25.12 -14.77
N LYS A 423 -22.88 -24.63 -14.10
CA LYS A 423 -22.42 -25.17 -12.81
C LYS A 423 -23.35 -24.69 -11.69
N VAL A 424 -24.11 -25.62 -11.11
CA VAL A 424 -25.03 -25.35 -9.98
C VAL A 424 -24.25 -25.40 -8.65
N LYS A 425 -24.52 -24.47 -7.73
CA LYS A 425 -23.92 -24.38 -6.39
C LYS A 425 -24.99 -23.88 -5.38
N PRO A 426 -24.83 -24.04 -4.06
CA PRO A 426 -25.73 -23.41 -3.08
C PRO A 426 -25.68 -21.88 -3.23
N LEU A 427 -26.81 -21.18 -3.05
CA LEU A 427 -26.85 -19.72 -3.21
C LEU A 427 -25.85 -19.00 -2.27
N ALA A 428 -25.78 -19.43 -1.02
CA ALA A 428 -24.81 -18.94 -0.04
C ALA A 428 -23.35 -19.05 -0.54
N VAL A 429 -23.01 -20.15 -1.23
CA VAL A 429 -21.69 -20.38 -1.80
C VAL A 429 -21.45 -19.48 -3.03
N ILE A 430 -22.50 -19.09 -3.75
CA ILE A 430 -22.41 -18.14 -4.88
C ILE A 430 -22.18 -16.71 -4.36
N GLU A 431 -22.94 -16.23 -3.38
CA GLU A 431 -22.74 -14.90 -2.79
C GLU A 431 -21.39 -14.82 -2.06
N TYR A 432 -21.01 -15.84 -1.29
CA TYR A 432 -19.70 -15.92 -0.65
C TYR A 432 -18.55 -15.77 -1.66
N ASN A 433 -18.60 -16.49 -2.79
CA ASN A 433 -17.57 -16.39 -3.83
C ASN A 433 -17.57 -15.04 -4.57
N LYS A 434 -18.69 -14.30 -4.62
CA LYS A 434 -18.70 -12.93 -5.15
C LYS A 434 -18.01 -11.95 -4.19
N ALA A 435 -18.32 -12.01 -2.90
CA ALA A 435 -17.87 -11.01 -1.92
C ALA A 435 -16.48 -11.28 -1.33
N LYS A 436 -16.07 -12.55 -1.12
CA LYS A 436 -14.82 -12.89 -0.41
C LYS A 436 -13.55 -12.30 -1.02
N GLN A 437 -13.59 -11.92 -2.30
CA GLN A 437 -12.43 -11.45 -3.06
C GLN A 437 -12.03 -10.00 -2.74
N GLY A 438 -12.83 -9.24 -1.97
CA GLY A 438 -12.56 -7.83 -1.70
C GLY A 438 -11.16 -7.56 -1.12
N VAL A 439 -10.72 -8.31 -0.11
CA VAL A 439 -9.36 -8.13 0.46
C VAL A 439 -8.27 -8.57 -0.53
N ASP A 440 -8.46 -9.68 -1.26
CA ASP A 440 -7.54 -10.12 -2.31
C ASP A 440 -7.40 -9.05 -3.44
N ILE A 441 -8.49 -8.37 -3.81
CA ILE A 441 -8.51 -7.27 -4.79
C ILE A 441 -7.80 -6.03 -4.23
N SER A 442 -8.04 -5.68 -2.96
CA SER A 442 -7.33 -4.58 -2.27
C SER A 442 -5.82 -4.80 -2.30
N ASP A 443 -5.37 -6.02 -1.97
CA ASP A 443 -3.97 -6.42 -1.94
C ASP A 443 -3.35 -6.49 -3.35
N GLN A 444 -4.08 -7.01 -4.34
CA GLN A 444 -3.66 -7.01 -5.74
C GLN A 444 -3.44 -5.58 -6.24
N LEU A 445 -4.40 -4.68 -5.99
CA LEU A 445 -4.31 -3.28 -6.40
C LEU A 445 -3.17 -2.54 -5.68
N ALA A 446 -2.97 -2.79 -4.39
CA ALA A 446 -1.86 -2.27 -3.60
C ALA A 446 -0.48 -2.71 -4.14
N SER A 447 -0.36 -3.95 -4.61
CA SER A 447 0.90 -4.53 -5.11
C SER A 447 1.46 -3.80 -6.35
N PHE A 448 0.58 -3.30 -7.24
CA PHE A 448 1.01 -2.63 -8.47
C PHE A 448 1.74 -1.32 -8.16
N TYR A 449 3.03 -1.27 -8.53
CA TYR A 449 3.93 -0.12 -8.32
C TYR A 449 4.04 0.29 -6.83
N SER A 450 4.02 -0.70 -5.93
CA SER A 450 4.11 -0.48 -4.48
C SER A 450 5.46 0.17 -4.09
N PRO A 451 5.45 1.28 -3.34
CA PRO A 451 6.68 2.01 -2.96
C PRO A 451 7.39 1.40 -1.72
N LEU A 452 6.97 0.23 -1.25
CA LEU A 452 7.39 -0.38 0.01
C LEU A 452 8.84 -0.93 0.02
N ARG A 453 9.85 -0.05 0.09
CA ARG A 453 11.28 -0.43 0.15
C ARG A 453 11.71 -1.14 1.44
N LYS A 454 12.90 -1.74 1.41
CA LYS A 454 13.56 -2.45 2.54
C LYS A 454 13.87 -1.46 3.67
N THR A 455 13.43 -1.75 4.89
CA THR A 455 13.70 -0.95 6.09
C THR A 455 13.75 -1.83 7.34
N ILE A 456 14.48 -1.40 8.37
CA ILE A 456 14.49 -2.01 9.70
C ILE A 456 13.35 -1.52 10.60
N ARG A 457 12.66 -0.43 10.22
CA ARG A 457 11.58 0.17 11.01
C ARG A 457 10.23 -0.42 10.61
N TRP A 458 9.73 -1.33 11.42
CA TRP A 458 8.44 -2.01 11.19
C TRP A 458 7.25 -1.02 11.09
N TYR A 459 7.22 0.04 11.91
CA TYR A 459 6.12 0.99 11.92
C TYR A 459 6.12 1.91 10.68
N HIS A 460 7.28 2.20 10.09
CA HIS A 460 7.36 2.87 8.78
C HIS A 460 6.70 2.01 7.69
N LYS A 461 6.87 0.68 7.70
CA LYS A 461 6.19 -0.22 6.76
C LYS A 461 4.67 -0.15 6.90
N VAL A 462 4.15 -0.19 8.13
CA VAL A 462 2.70 -0.10 8.40
C VAL A 462 2.14 1.24 7.92
N VAL A 463 2.77 2.35 8.30
CA VAL A 463 2.28 3.69 7.92
C VAL A 463 2.43 3.96 6.42
N PHE A 464 3.50 3.49 5.77
CA PHE A 464 3.66 3.63 4.32
C PHE A 464 2.69 2.72 3.54
N GLU A 465 2.28 1.56 4.08
CA GLU A 465 1.20 0.76 3.49
C GLU A 465 -0.13 1.53 3.55
N LEU A 466 -0.50 2.03 4.73
CA LEU A 466 -1.77 2.74 4.93
C LEU A 466 -1.88 4.00 4.06
N LEU A 467 -0.83 4.84 4.04
CA LEU A 467 -0.79 6.07 3.26
C LEU A 467 -0.61 5.81 1.75
N LEU A 468 0.39 5.01 1.36
CA LEU A 468 0.88 4.98 -0.02
C LEU A 468 0.36 3.79 -0.84
N ASN A 469 -0.35 2.85 -0.21
CA ASN A 469 -1.05 1.76 -0.88
C ASN A 469 -2.55 1.80 -0.58
N THR A 470 -2.99 1.61 0.67
CA THR A 470 -4.42 1.52 1.01
C THR A 470 -5.19 2.78 0.63
N ALA A 471 -4.74 3.97 1.03
CA ALA A 471 -5.41 5.22 0.65
C ALA A 471 -5.37 5.45 -0.88
N VAL A 472 -4.27 5.11 -1.56
CA VAL A 472 -4.16 5.21 -3.04
C VAL A 472 -5.15 4.27 -3.75
N VAL A 473 -5.34 3.04 -3.24
CA VAL A 473 -6.34 2.09 -3.74
C VAL A 473 -7.75 2.64 -3.53
N ASN A 474 -8.07 3.12 -2.32
CA ASN A 474 -9.37 3.70 -1.98
C ASN A 474 -9.70 4.91 -2.87
N SER A 475 -8.79 5.87 -3.00
CA SER A 475 -8.98 7.06 -3.84
C SER A 475 -9.16 6.71 -5.32
N ARG A 476 -8.45 5.69 -5.82
CA ARG A 476 -8.63 5.21 -7.19
C ARG A 476 -10.00 4.57 -7.42
N ILE A 477 -10.52 3.83 -6.43
CA ILE A 477 -11.86 3.23 -6.52
C ILE A 477 -12.94 4.33 -6.51
N ILE A 478 -12.81 5.34 -5.64
CA ILE A 478 -13.69 6.52 -5.62
C ILE A 478 -13.64 7.26 -6.96
N PHE A 479 -12.44 7.60 -7.44
CA PHE A 479 -12.25 8.31 -8.71
C PHE A 479 -12.87 7.57 -9.89
N ASN A 480 -12.62 6.25 -10.03
CA ASN A 480 -13.15 5.47 -11.14
C ASN A 480 -14.70 5.40 -11.10
N LYS A 481 -15.30 5.31 -9.92
CA LYS A 481 -16.77 5.31 -9.74
C LYS A 481 -17.40 6.68 -10.00
N LEU A 482 -16.81 7.78 -9.50
CA LEU A 482 -17.31 9.14 -9.72
C LEU A 482 -17.22 9.56 -11.20
N THR A 483 -16.11 9.24 -11.86
CA THR A 483 -15.84 9.71 -13.24
C THR A 483 -16.33 8.75 -14.33
N GLY A 484 -16.72 7.51 -13.97
CA GLY A 484 -16.98 6.41 -14.90
C GLY A 484 -15.73 5.87 -15.62
N ARG A 485 -14.52 6.36 -15.29
CA ARG A 485 -13.27 6.02 -15.99
C ARG A 485 -12.62 4.77 -15.39
N ALA A 486 -12.02 3.94 -16.25
CA ALA A 486 -11.27 2.75 -15.82
C ALA A 486 -9.76 3.05 -15.65
N MET A 487 -9.38 4.01 -14.79
CA MET A 487 -7.98 4.43 -14.68
C MET A 487 -7.07 3.31 -14.15
N SER A 488 -5.89 3.15 -14.75
CA SER A 488 -4.87 2.17 -14.31
C SER A 488 -4.18 2.61 -13.01
N MET A 489 -3.66 1.65 -12.22
CA MET A 489 -2.91 2.01 -11.00
C MET A 489 -1.62 2.78 -11.32
N LYS A 490 -0.97 2.50 -12.46
CA LYS A 490 0.19 3.27 -12.94
C LYS A 490 -0.17 4.75 -13.13
N THR A 491 -1.24 5.01 -13.87
CA THR A 491 -1.71 6.36 -14.20
C THR A 491 -2.16 7.11 -12.94
N PHE A 492 -2.89 6.44 -12.04
CA PHE A 492 -3.39 7.06 -10.82
C PHE A 492 -2.25 7.45 -9.87
N ARG A 493 -1.26 6.56 -9.67
CA ARG A 493 -0.04 6.88 -8.91
C ARG A 493 0.79 7.98 -9.57
N ALA A 494 0.93 7.97 -10.90
CA ALA A 494 1.67 9.00 -11.63
C ALA A 494 1.06 10.40 -11.42
N ALA A 495 -0.26 10.54 -11.52
CA ALA A 495 -0.94 11.81 -11.28
C ALA A 495 -0.81 12.34 -9.83
N ILE A 496 -0.70 11.46 -8.81
CA ILE A 496 -0.36 11.88 -7.43
C ILE A 496 1.10 12.35 -7.36
N VAL A 497 2.02 11.65 -8.02
CA VAL A 497 3.44 12.00 -8.06
C VAL A 497 3.68 13.32 -8.80
N GLU A 498 2.98 13.57 -9.89
CA GLU A 498 3.02 14.83 -10.64
C GLU A 498 2.56 16.02 -9.78
N ASP A 499 1.46 15.85 -9.02
CA ASP A 499 0.93 16.86 -8.10
C ASP A 499 1.87 17.11 -6.89
N PHE A 500 2.41 16.05 -6.28
CA PHE A 500 3.27 16.14 -5.08
C PHE A 500 4.69 16.62 -5.40
N LEU A 501 5.19 16.37 -6.62
CA LEU A 501 6.51 16.82 -7.08
C LEU A 501 6.45 18.13 -7.87
N GLN A 502 5.26 18.70 -8.07
CA GLN A 502 5.04 19.94 -8.83
C GLN A 502 5.60 19.83 -10.27
N ILE A 503 5.31 18.70 -10.93
CA ILE A 503 5.73 18.43 -12.32
C ILE A 503 4.66 18.98 -13.26
N ASP A 504 4.96 20.11 -13.92
CA ASP A 504 4.10 20.67 -14.96
C ASP A 504 3.95 19.70 -16.13
N SER A 505 2.77 19.09 -16.29
CA SER A 505 2.50 18.12 -17.36
C SER A 505 2.64 18.74 -18.76
N ASP A 506 2.38 20.04 -18.91
CA ASP A 506 2.63 20.81 -20.14
C ASP A 506 4.11 20.88 -20.56
N SER A 507 5.05 20.74 -19.61
CA SER A 507 6.50 20.76 -19.88
C SER A 507 6.99 19.50 -20.63
N SER A 508 6.16 18.46 -20.71
CA SER A 508 6.51 17.18 -21.34
C SER A 508 6.42 17.16 -22.88
N THR A 509 5.92 18.24 -23.50
CA THR A 509 6.09 18.45 -24.95
C THR A 509 7.32 19.30 -25.24
N PRO A 510 8.28 18.84 -26.07
CA PRO A 510 9.37 19.68 -26.56
C PRO A 510 8.87 20.66 -27.65
N LYS A 511 7.94 21.54 -27.27
CA LYS A 511 7.56 22.72 -28.07
C LYS A 511 8.83 23.57 -28.22
N PRO A 512 9.22 23.99 -29.44
CA PRO A 512 10.40 24.83 -29.64
C PRO A 512 10.09 26.27 -29.19
N SER A 513 10.19 26.53 -27.88
CA SER A 513 9.89 27.83 -27.28
C SER A 513 10.90 28.89 -27.73
N SER A 514 10.45 29.77 -28.61
CA SER A 514 11.10 31.05 -28.83
C SER A 514 10.97 31.91 -27.58
N GLN A 515 12.12 32.27 -26.99
CA GLN A 515 12.34 33.43 -26.11
C GLN A 515 11.26 33.75 -25.06
N GLU A 516 11.64 33.63 -23.78
CA GLU A 516 11.59 34.85 -22.95
C GLU A 516 12.74 34.88 -21.94
N SER A 517 12.97 36.05 -21.36
CA SER A 517 14.26 36.42 -20.76
C SER A 517 14.35 36.12 -19.27
N ARG A 518 15.43 35.44 -18.86
CA ARG A 518 16.08 35.68 -17.58
C ARG A 518 17.58 35.85 -17.77
N GLU A 519 18.12 36.84 -17.08
CA GLU A 519 19.53 37.17 -17.07
C GLU A 519 20.29 36.09 -16.29
N ASN A 520 21.31 35.50 -16.91
CA ASN A 520 22.27 34.66 -16.19
C ASN A 520 23.67 35.22 -16.44
N HIS A 521 24.16 35.97 -15.45
CA HIS A 521 25.58 36.30 -15.35
C HIS A 521 26.42 35.03 -15.15
N GLY A 522 27.65 35.04 -15.69
CA GLY A 522 28.76 34.37 -15.02
C GLY A 522 28.79 32.84 -14.97
N GLN A 523 28.65 32.15 -16.10
CA GLN A 523 29.31 30.83 -16.27
C GLN A 523 29.53 30.49 -17.74
N ASN A 524 30.72 30.82 -18.27
CA ASN A 524 31.13 30.43 -19.61
C ASN A 524 32.46 29.68 -19.54
N SER A 525 32.41 28.36 -19.74
CA SER A 525 33.62 27.57 -19.99
C SER A 525 34.21 27.97 -21.34
N ASN A 526 35.53 28.18 -21.44
CA ASN A 526 36.20 28.49 -22.71
C ASN A 526 36.15 27.30 -23.68
N ARG A 527 35.00 27.12 -24.36
CA ARG A 527 34.87 26.27 -25.53
C ARG A 527 35.28 27.08 -26.75
N ILE A 528 36.30 26.63 -27.46
CA ILE A 528 36.71 27.24 -28.73
C ILE A 528 35.57 27.03 -29.72
N HIS A 529 35.02 28.12 -30.25
CA HIS A 529 33.95 28.07 -31.23
C HIS A 529 34.53 27.87 -32.65
N SER A 530 33.86 27.05 -33.47
CA SER A 530 34.32 26.71 -34.82
C SER A 530 33.22 26.90 -35.87
N LEU A 531 33.57 27.51 -37.01
CA LEU A 531 32.66 27.77 -38.13
C LEU A 531 32.84 26.72 -39.23
N ILE A 532 31.94 25.74 -39.28
CA ILE A 532 31.98 24.66 -40.26
C ILE A 532 31.08 24.96 -41.47
N THR A 533 31.43 24.40 -42.63
CA THR A 533 30.55 24.39 -43.81
C THR A 533 29.59 23.19 -43.73
N SER A 534 28.29 23.44 -43.84
CA SER A 534 27.26 22.42 -43.86
C SER A 534 27.26 21.65 -45.18
N GLU A 535 27.69 20.40 -45.11
CA GLU A 535 27.63 19.43 -46.21
C GLU A 535 26.24 18.80 -46.38
N ARG A 536 25.38 18.92 -45.36
CA ARG A 536 24.04 18.29 -45.31
C ARG A 536 23.22 18.64 -46.56
N LYS A 537 22.68 17.61 -47.21
CA LYS A 537 21.78 17.71 -48.36
C LYS A 537 20.33 17.54 -47.92
N ASP A 538 19.38 18.13 -48.65
CA ASP A 538 17.95 17.80 -48.52
C ASP A 538 17.63 16.46 -49.20
N MET A 539 16.39 15.97 -49.07
CA MET A 539 15.91 14.74 -49.71
C MET A 539 15.90 14.79 -51.25
N ARG A 540 16.32 15.91 -51.86
CA ARG A 540 16.52 16.10 -53.31
C ARG A 540 17.99 16.36 -53.65
N GLY A 541 18.92 16.03 -52.75
CA GLY A 541 20.37 16.11 -52.96
C GLY A 541 20.99 17.51 -52.85
N ARG A 542 20.22 18.56 -52.53
CA ARG A 542 20.67 19.96 -52.57
C ARG A 542 21.28 20.39 -51.24
N LYS A 543 22.47 21.01 -51.25
CA LYS A 543 23.15 21.49 -50.02
C LYS A 543 22.27 22.49 -49.25
N ILE A 544 21.95 22.17 -47.99
CA ILE A 544 21.09 22.96 -47.10
C ILE A 544 21.81 24.27 -46.72
N ARG A 545 21.08 25.40 -46.80
CA ARG A 545 21.57 26.73 -46.43
C ARG A 545 20.58 27.46 -45.52
N GLY A 546 21.00 27.84 -44.32
CA GLY A 546 20.21 28.64 -43.39
C GLY A 546 20.41 30.15 -43.59
N LYS A 547 19.49 30.99 -43.12
CA LYS A 547 19.71 32.45 -43.06
C LYS A 547 20.74 32.77 -41.99
N CYS A 548 21.65 33.71 -42.25
CA CYS A 548 22.56 34.20 -41.20
C CYS A 548 21.77 34.90 -40.09
N GLN A 549 21.80 34.35 -38.87
CA GLN A 549 20.95 34.81 -37.77
C GLN A 549 21.27 36.25 -37.32
N ASP A 550 22.56 36.61 -37.20
CA ASP A 550 22.97 37.95 -36.77
C ASP A 550 22.63 39.03 -37.81
N CYS A 551 22.73 38.72 -39.11
CA CYS A 551 22.23 39.58 -40.19
C CYS A 551 20.70 39.71 -40.15
N TYR A 552 19.98 38.62 -39.86
CA TYR A 552 18.52 38.63 -39.76
C TYR A 552 18.04 39.47 -38.58
N SER A 553 18.65 39.33 -37.40
CA SER A 553 18.39 40.19 -36.24
C SER A 553 18.59 41.67 -36.62
N ARG A 554 19.78 42.03 -37.13
CA ARG A 554 20.12 43.42 -37.49
C ARG A 554 19.18 44.04 -38.54
N LEU A 555 18.80 43.28 -39.57
CA LEU A 555 17.84 43.74 -40.58
C LEU A 555 16.40 43.76 -40.04
N SER A 556 16.03 42.88 -39.11
CA SER A 556 14.69 42.86 -38.51
C SER A 556 14.48 44.05 -37.59
N THR A 557 15.50 44.47 -36.84
CA THR A 557 15.48 45.68 -36.00
C THR A 557 15.46 46.96 -36.85
N SER A 558 16.23 47.02 -37.94
CA SER A 558 16.39 48.25 -38.73
C SER A 558 15.40 48.45 -39.88
N ARG A 559 14.77 47.38 -40.39
CA ARG A 559 13.85 47.43 -41.55
C ARG A 559 12.60 46.55 -41.39
N GLY A 560 12.36 46.03 -40.18
CA GLY A 560 11.21 45.17 -39.89
C GLY A 560 11.36 43.72 -40.37
N ARG A 561 10.57 42.84 -39.74
CA ARG A 561 10.67 41.38 -39.89
C ARG A 561 10.48 40.90 -41.33
N ILE A 562 9.58 41.52 -42.09
CA ILE A 562 9.28 41.15 -43.49
C ILE A 562 10.44 41.53 -44.43
N SER A 563 11.06 42.70 -44.24
CA SER A 563 12.25 43.08 -45.02
C SER A 563 13.43 42.14 -44.75
N ALA A 564 13.66 41.79 -43.48
CA ALA A 564 14.67 40.79 -43.09
C ALA A 564 14.36 39.39 -43.62
N GLN A 565 13.08 39.00 -43.69
CA GLN A 565 12.64 37.72 -44.26
C GLN A 565 13.07 37.56 -45.72
N ASN A 566 13.08 38.65 -46.50
CA ASN A 566 13.35 38.60 -47.93
C ASN A 566 14.81 38.99 -48.29
N THR A 567 15.44 39.88 -47.51
CA THR A 567 16.77 40.44 -47.82
C THR A 567 17.94 39.59 -47.31
N VAL A 568 17.76 38.76 -46.28
CA VAL A 568 18.88 38.06 -45.62
C VAL A 568 19.42 36.91 -46.47
N LYS A 569 20.69 37.02 -46.88
CA LYS A 569 21.43 35.98 -47.59
C LYS A 569 21.43 34.64 -46.82
N LYS A 570 21.14 33.54 -47.53
CA LYS A 570 21.28 32.17 -47.01
C LYS A 570 22.74 31.71 -47.14
N VAL A 571 23.32 31.29 -46.03
CA VAL A 571 24.70 30.80 -45.90
C VAL A 571 24.74 29.28 -45.77
N ASN A 572 25.83 28.68 -46.24
CA ASN A 572 26.20 27.29 -46.00
C ASN A 572 27.01 27.10 -44.69
N THR A 573 27.46 28.18 -44.05
CA THR A 573 28.31 28.14 -42.85
C THR A 573 27.52 28.20 -41.54
N ARG A 574 27.98 27.44 -40.53
CA ARG A 574 27.27 27.25 -39.25
C ARG A 574 28.27 27.04 -38.11
N CYS A 575 28.03 27.68 -36.96
CA CYS A 575 28.80 27.41 -35.73
C CYS A 575 28.53 25.97 -35.28
N GLN A 576 29.58 25.19 -34.98
CA GLN A 576 29.44 23.78 -34.57
C GLN A 576 28.88 23.64 -33.15
N GLU A 577 29.30 24.49 -32.23
CA GLU A 577 28.95 24.41 -30.80
C GLU A 577 27.58 25.07 -30.56
N CYS A 578 27.37 26.24 -31.17
CA CYS A 578 26.12 26.99 -31.13
C CYS A 578 25.01 26.37 -31.98
N GLN A 579 25.35 25.54 -32.98
CA GLN A 579 24.45 25.08 -34.06
C GLN A 579 23.83 26.22 -34.92
N ARG A 580 24.21 27.49 -34.70
CA ARG A 580 23.67 28.72 -35.34
C ARG A 580 24.22 28.95 -36.74
N TRP A 581 23.37 29.31 -37.70
CA TRP A 581 23.78 29.68 -39.07
C TRP A 581 24.31 31.12 -39.11
N LEU A 582 25.54 31.30 -39.59
CA LEU A 582 26.27 32.58 -39.52
C LEU A 582 27.14 32.75 -40.77
N CYS A 583 27.15 33.94 -41.36
CA CYS A 583 28.18 34.32 -42.33
C CYS A 583 29.51 34.57 -41.61
N VAL A 584 30.64 34.43 -42.32
CA VAL A 584 31.98 34.59 -41.74
C VAL A 584 32.10 35.91 -40.95
N PRO A 585 31.75 37.11 -41.50
CA PRO A 585 31.88 38.36 -40.75
C PRO A 585 31.03 38.43 -39.47
N CYS A 586 29.87 37.78 -39.42
CA CYS A 586 29.08 37.73 -38.19
C CYS A 586 29.65 36.74 -37.19
N PHE A 587 30.09 35.55 -37.63
CA PHE A 587 30.79 34.61 -36.74
C PHE A 587 32.03 35.25 -36.12
N THR A 588 32.89 35.87 -36.93
CA THR A 588 34.05 36.66 -36.50
C THR A 588 33.65 37.66 -35.41
N LYS A 589 32.63 38.50 -35.65
CA LYS A 589 32.21 39.50 -34.67
C LYS A 589 31.59 38.92 -33.39
N SER A 590 30.78 37.85 -33.47
CA SER A 590 30.11 37.29 -32.28
C SER A 590 30.90 36.21 -31.54
N HIS A 591 32.08 35.80 -32.02
CA HIS A 591 32.87 34.69 -31.44
C HIS A 591 34.39 34.93 -31.29
N GLN A 592 34.94 36.10 -31.64
CA GLN A 592 36.37 36.40 -31.40
C GLN A 592 36.69 37.14 -30.09
N GLU A 593 35.73 37.79 -29.43
CA GLU A 593 35.98 38.63 -28.25
C GLU A 593 36.11 37.85 -26.92
N ARG A 594 36.77 36.67 -26.95
CA ARG A 594 37.27 35.92 -25.77
C ARG A 594 38.54 35.14 -26.13
N ARG A 595 39.67 35.86 -26.22
CA ARG A 595 41.01 35.30 -26.00
C ARG A 595 41.43 35.59 -24.57
#